data_AF-A0A3C1DH61-F1
#
_entry.id   AF-A0A3C1DH61-F1
#
_cell.length_a   1.000
_cell.length_b   1.000
_cell.length_c   1.000
_cell.angle_alpha   90.00
_cell.angle_beta   90.00
_cell.angle_gamma   90.00
#
_symmetry.space_group_name_H-M   'P 1'
#
loop_
_entity.id
_entity.type
_entity.pdbx_description
1 polymer ?
#
loop_
_entity_poly.entity_id
_entity_poly.type
_entity_poly.pdbx_seq_one_letter_code
_entity_poly.pdbx_strand_id
1 'polypeptide(L)'
;MIAASVCGAALIVPAAATSASAHGVQGSGHGIGASQGLGRHHGHGLSALTAAQKQEIQSTYRAAVKAAFDKYLATTVDERATYKAARAAATTKAERVAARKAYRAATTTQRATLKAEVKAAKAAKRAAIKAILAAA
;
A
#
# COMPACT_ATOMS: atom_id res chain seq x y z
N MET A 1 23.16 -11.95 29.17
CA MET A 1 23.57 -10.74 28.45
C MET A 1 24.03 -11.15 27.07
N ILE A 2 23.28 -10.82 26.02
CA ILE A 2 23.71 -11.01 24.63
C ILE A 2 23.55 -9.65 23.95
N ALA A 3 24.69 -9.10 23.55
CA ALA A 3 24.83 -7.80 22.92
C ALA A 3 24.64 -7.91 21.40
N ALA A 4 23.97 -6.89 20.86
CA ALA A 4 24.04 -6.30 19.53
C ALA A 4 24.44 -7.16 18.33
N SER A 5 23.51 -7.31 17.39
CA SER A 5 23.85 -7.30 15.96
C SER A 5 23.07 -6.16 15.30
N VAL A 6 23.76 -5.04 15.12
CA VAL A 6 23.33 -3.93 14.29
C VAL A 6 23.76 -4.23 12.86
N CYS A 7 22.80 -4.49 11.97
CA CYS A 7 23.04 -4.44 10.53
C CYS A 7 22.14 -3.35 9.96
N GLY A 8 22.67 -2.12 10.04
CA GLY A 8 22.12 -0.97 9.34
C GLY A 8 22.41 -1.10 7.85
N ALA A 9 21.36 -1.30 7.06
CA ALA A 9 21.34 -0.92 5.66
C ALA A 9 20.45 0.32 5.56
N ALA A 10 21.10 1.48 5.50
CA ALA A 10 20.46 2.76 5.22
C ALA A 10 19.88 2.71 3.80
N LEU A 11 18.59 2.39 3.68
CA LEU A 11 17.85 2.70 2.46
C LEU A 11 17.49 4.17 2.51
N ILE A 12 18.37 4.97 1.90
CA ILE A 12 18.12 6.35 1.50
C ILE A 12 16.89 6.34 0.59
N VAL A 13 15.72 6.65 1.15
CA VAL A 13 14.53 7.00 0.39
C VAL A 13 14.60 8.51 0.15
N PRO A 14 14.53 9.01 -1.09
CA PRO A 14 14.48 10.44 -1.35
C PRO A 14 13.25 11.04 -0.66
N ALA A 15 13.50 11.90 0.33
CA ALA A 15 12.51 12.76 0.94
C ALA A 15 12.10 13.84 -0.08
N ALA A 16 11.05 13.58 -0.86
CA ALA A 16 10.38 14.62 -1.62
C ALA A 16 9.44 15.38 -0.67
N ALA A 17 9.78 16.67 -0.49
CA ALA A 17 9.12 17.69 0.30
C ALA A 17 7.59 17.54 0.42
N THR A 18 7.11 17.34 1.64
CA THR A 18 5.74 17.73 2.00
C THR A 18 5.76 19.23 2.26
N SER A 19 5.46 20.01 1.22
CA SER A 19 5.11 21.41 1.39
C SER A 19 3.72 21.47 2.01
N ALA A 20 3.65 22.02 3.22
CA ALA A 20 2.41 22.48 3.82
C ALA A 20 1.76 23.53 2.92
N SER A 21 0.44 23.42 2.72
CA SER A 21 -0.38 24.59 2.41
C SER A 21 -1.66 24.51 3.22
N ALA A 22 -1.83 25.56 4.01
CA ALA A 22 -2.95 25.79 4.90
C ALA A 22 -4.12 26.46 4.16
N HIS A 23 -5.32 26.26 4.71
CA HIS A 23 -6.52 27.09 4.60
C HIS A 23 -7.23 27.26 3.24
N GLY A 24 -8.51 26.87 3.25
CA GLY A 24 -9.50 27.21 2.22
C GLY A 24 -10.87 26.62 2.56
N VAL A 25 -11.53 27.15 3.60
CA VAL A 25 -12.96 26.95 3.86
C VAL A 25 -13.74 27.90 2.95
N GLN A 26 -14.58 27.35 2.06
CA GLN A 26 -15.77 27.95 1.42
C GLN A 26 -16.19 26.95 0.32
N GLY A 27 -17.43 26.53 0.13
CA GLY A 27 -18.72 26.89 0.66
C GLY A 27 -19.73 25.96 0.00
N SER A 28 -20.86 25.75 0.68
CA SER A 28 -22.00 24.96 0.24
C SER A 28 -22.58 25.46 -1.09
N GLY A 29 -22.92 24.53 -1.99
CA GLY A 29 -23.56 24.84 -3.27
C GLY A 29 -24.23 23.60 -3.87
N HIS A 30 -25.50 23.42 -3.54
CA HIS A 30 -26.41 22.48 -4.21
C HIS A 30 -26.65 22.97 -5.65
N GLY A 31 -26.25 22.17 -6.65
CA GLY A 31 -26.46 22.48 -8.07
C GLY A 31 -27.03 21.27 -8.80
N ILE A 32 -28.35 21.26 -8.97
CA ILE A 32 -29.05 20.35 -9.86
C ILE A 32 -28.85 20.86 -11.30
N GLY A 33 -28.39 19.98 -12.18
CA GLY A 33 -28.77 20.02 -13.60
C GLY A 33 -27.66 20.27 -14.63
N ALA A 34 -27.89 19.65 -15.78
CA ALA A 34 -27.33 19.90 -17.11
C ALA A 34 -25.94 19.31 -17.45
N SER A 35 -26.01 18.09 -18.01
CA SER A 35 -25.45 17.74 -19.32
C SER A 35 -24.18 18.47 -19.79
N GLN A 36 -23.05 17.76 -19.80
CA GLN A 36 -22.09 17.78 -20.91
C GLN A 36 -20.97 16.78 -20.64
N GLY A 37 -20.57 16.05 -21.69
CA GLY A 37 -19.32 15.30 -21.69
C GLY A 37 -19.46 13.79 -21.58
N LEU A 38 -20.13 13.18 -22.56
CA LEU A 38 -19.78 11.83 -23.03
C LEU A 38 -18.35 11.86 -23.61
N GLY A 39 -17.35 12.06 -22.75
CA GLY A 39 -15.94 11.84 -23.05
C GLY A 39 -15.63 10.38 -22.82
N ARG A 40 -16.19 9.50 -23.68
CA ARG A 40 -15.78 8.10 -23.75
C ARG A 40 -14.34 8.11 -24.26
N HIS A 41 -13.37 8.23 -23.36
CA HIS A 41 -11.95 8.12 -23.69
C HIS A 41 -11.69 6.68 -24.17
N HIS A 42 -11.77 6.49 -25.48
CA HIS A 42 -11.29 5.31 -26.16
C HIS A 42 -9.77 5.20 -25.92
N GLY A 43 -9.39 4.34 -24.97
CA GLY A 43 -8.44 3.24 -25.20
C GLY A 43 -7.06 3.46 -25.80
N HIS A 44 -6.57 4.68 -26.04
CA HIS A 44 -5.30 4.91 -26.78
C HIS A 44 -4.04 5.08 -25.92
N GLY A 45 -4.11 4.92 -24.60
CA GLY A 45 -2.93 5.03 -23.73
C GLY A 45 -1.97 3.83 -23.77
N LEU A 46 -2.42 2.66 -24.25
CA LEU A 46 -1.61 1.43 -24.28
C LEU A 46 -1.27 0.96 -25.70
N SER A 47 -1.82 1.58 -26.74
CA SER A 47 -1.58 1.19 -28.13
C SER A 47 -0.15 1.52 -28.59
N ALA A 48 0.49 2.53 -28.00
CA ALA A 48 1.87 2.94 -28.31
C ALA A 48 2.94 2.09 -27.61
N LEU A 49 2.57 1.26 -26.64
CA LEU A 49 3.52 0.39 -25.92
C LEU A 49 3.77 -0.91 -26.69
N THR A 50 5.04 -1.29 -26.83
CA THR A 50 5.44 -2.58 -27.39
C THR A 50 5.01 -3.74 -26.47
N ALA A 51 4.91 -4.95 -27.03
CA ALA A 51 4.59 -6.14 -26.25
C ALA A 51 5.60 -6.38 -25.12
N ALA A 52 6.90 -6.17 -25.40
CA ALA A 52 7.98 -6.29 -24.43
C ALA A 52 7.81 -5.32 -23.26
N GLN A 53 7.54 -4.04 -23.54
CA GLN A 53 7.30 -3.01 -22.50
C GLN A 53 6.08 -3.35 -21.64
N LYS A 54 4.98 -3.81 -22.26
CA LYS A 54 3.78 -4.25 -21.53
C LYS A 54 4.09 -5.42 -20.59
N GLN A 55 4.85 -6.40 -21.07
CA GLN A 55 5.22 -7.58 -20.31
C GLN A 55 6.13 -7.23 -19.13
N GLU A 56 7.14 -6.40 -19.35
CA GLU A 56 8.06 -5.95 -18.30
C GLU A 56 7.33 -5.18 -17.20
N ILE A 57 6.53 -4.16 -17.56
CA ILE A 57 5.74 -3.38 -16.61
C ILE A 57 4.78 -4.28 -15.81
N GLN A 58 4.16 -5.26 -16.47
CA GLN A 58 3.28 -6.21 -15.78
C GLN A 58 4.05 -7.14 -14.83
N SER A 59 5.21 -7.64 -15.26
CA SER A 59 6.07 -8.50 -14.45
C SER A 59 6.50 -7.78 -13.17
N THR A 60 7.03 -6.56 -13.31
CA THR A 60 7.46 -5.72 -12.18
C THR A 60 6.30 -5.40 -11.23
N TYR A 61 5.12 -5.06 -11.78
CA TYR A 61 3.93 -4.83 -10.96
C TYR A 61 3.50 -6.08 -10.18
N ARG A 62 3.47 -7.25 -10.85
CA ARG A 62 3.08 -8.51 -10.20
C ARG A 62 4.09 -8.92 -9.14
N ALA A 63 5.39 -8.76 -9.38
CA ALA A 63 6.43 -9.03 -8.41
C ALA A 63 6.30 -8.14 -7.16
N ALA A 64 6.07 -6.84 -7.34
CA ALA A 64 5.86 -5.92 -6.22
C ALA A 64 4.61 -6.25 -5.40
N VAL A 65 3.50 -6.58 -6.07
CA VAL A 65 2.27 -7.02 -5.37
C VAL A 65 2.51 -8.34 -4.64
N LYS A 66 3.17 -9.32 -5.27
CA LYS A 66 3.49 -10.59 -4.62
C LYS A 66 4.35 -10.37 -3.37
N ALA A 67 5.40 -9.55 -3.45
CA ALA A 67 6.26 -9.24 -2.31
C ALA A 67 5.48 -8.61 -1.14
N ALA A 68 4.56 -7.69 -1.44
CA ALA A 68 3.68 -7.08 -0.43
C ALA A 68 2.77 -8.13 0.24
N PHE A 69 2.20 -9.06 -0.54
CA PHE A 69 1.40 -10.17 0.00
C PHE A 69 2.22 -11.17 0.80
N ASP A 70 3.42 -11.55 0.34
CA ASP A 70 4.31 -12.46 1.07
C ASP A 70 4.68 -11.88 2.44
N LYS A 71 4.99 -10.58 2.49
CA LYS A 71 5.24 -9.84 3.74
C LYS A 71 4.01 -9.81 4.65
N TYR A 72 2.83 -9.55 4.10
CA TYR A 72 1.58 -9.61 4.86
C TYR A 72 1.32 -11.01 5.43
N LEU A 73 1.54 -12.07 4.65
CA LEU A 73 1.38 -13.45 5.10
C LEU A 73 2.35 -13.79 6.22
N ALA A 74 3.65 -13.49 6.06
CA ALA A 74 4.65 -13.73 7.08
C ALA A 74 4.28 -13.03 8.41
N THR A 75 4.00 -11.72 8.34
CA THR A 75 3.66 -10.94 9.54
C THR A 75 2.35 -11.37 10.19
N THR A 76 1.34 -11.77 9.43
CA THR A 76 0.07 -12.29 10.02
C THR A 76 0.25 -13.65 10.69
N VAL A 77 1.16 -14.50 10.20
CA VAL A 77 1.51 -15.78 10.84
C VAL A 77 2.17 -15.52 12.19
N ASP A 78 3.12 -14.59 12.26
CA ASP A 78 3.82 -14.21 13.50
C ASP A 78 2.85 -13.64 14.55
N GLU A 79 1.94 -12.76 14.14
CA GLU A 79 0.91 -12.21 15.02
C GLU A 79 -0.05 -13.29 15.52
N ARG A 80 -0.39 -14.27 14.67
CA ARG A 80 -1.25 -15.38 15.07
C ARG A 80 -0.56 -16.29 16.07
N ALA A 81 0.74 -16.54 15.90
CA ALA A 81 1.55 -17.29 16.87
C ALA A 81 1.61 -16.55 18.22
N THR A 82 1.87 -15.25 18.18
CA THR A 82 1.91 -14.37 19.36
C THR A 82 0.57 -14.35 20.10
N TYR A 83 -0.54 -14.20 19.36
CA TYR A 83 -1.89 -14.27 19.95
C TYR A 83 -2.17 -15.63 20.58
N LYS A 84 -1.77 -16.74 19.94
CA LYS A 84 -1.96 -18.09 20.48
C LYS A 84 -1.20 -18.26 21.80
N ALA A 85 0.05 -17.80 21.87
CA ALA A 85 0.85 -17.83 23.09
C ALA A 85 0.25 -16.96 24.20
N ALA A 86 -0.10 -15.71 23.90
CA ALA A 86 -0.72 -14.79 24.85
C ALA A 86 -2.06 -15.32 25.38
N ARG A 87 -2.86 -15.96 24.53
CA ARG A 87 -4.13 -16.57 24.93
C ARG A 87 -3.93 -17.79 25.82
N ALA A 88 -2.90 -18.60 25.58
CA ALA A 88 -2.57 -19.76 26.42
C ALA A 88 -2.06 -19.33 27.81
N ALA A 89 -1.31 -18.23 27.88
CA ALA A 89 -0.82 -17.65 29.13
C ALA A 89 -1.90 -16.90 29.94
N ALA A 90 -3.00 -16.50 29.30
CA ALA A 90 -4.05 -15.71 29.93
C ALA A 90 -4.87 -16.53 30.94
N THR A 91 -4.79 -16.15 32.21
CA THR A 91 -5.51 -16.76 33.33
C THR A 91 -6.92 -16.16 33.48
N THR A 92 -7.11 -14.89 33.11
CA THR A 92 -8.38 -14.17 33.28
C THR A 92 -9.09 -13.85 31.97
N LYS A 93 -10.38 -13.50 32.07
CA LYS A 93 -11.16 -12.99 30.92
C LYS A 93 -10.58 -11.67 30.39
N ALA A 94 -10.13 -10.79 31.28
CA ALA A 94 -9.57 -9.50 30.92
C ALA A 94 -8.30 -9.66 30.05
N GLU A 95 -7.39 -10.56 30.43
CA GLU A 95 -6.18 -10.87 29.67
C GLU A 95 -6.50 -11.46 28.28
N ARG A 96 -7.48 -12.37 28.18
CA ARG A 96 -7.93 -12.91 26.89
C ARG A 96 -8.50 -11.84 25.96
N VAL A 97 -9.23 -10.87 26.51
CA VAL A 97 -9.76 -9.72 25.74
C VAL A 97 -8.62 -8.80 25.30
N ALA A 98 -7.66 -8.51 26.18
CA ALA A 98 -6.49 -7.71 25.86
C ALA A 98 -5.66 -8.34 24.73
N ALA A 99 -5.38 -9.65 24.79
CA ALA A 99 -4.67 -10.38 23.75
C ALA A 99 -5.40 -10.33 22.40
N ARG A 100 -6.74 -10.48 22.40
CA ARG A 100 -7.55 -10.35 21.17
C ARG A 100 -7.53 -8.92 20.61
N LYS A 101 -7.60 -7.91 21.47
CA LYS A 101 -7.53 -6.50 21.08
C LYS A 101 -6.18 -6.18 20.43
N ALA A 102 -5.08 -6.64 21.02
CA ALA A 102 -3.74 -6.51 20.47
C ALA A 102 -3.63 -7.16 19.08
N TYR A 103 -4.05 -8.41 18.92
CA TYR A 103 -4.06 -9.11 17.64
C TYR A 103 -4.89 -8.38 16.55
N ARG A 104 -6.07 -7.87 16.91
CA ARG A 104 -6.90 -7.09 15.98
C ARG A 104 -6.27 -5.77 15.58
N ALA A 105 -5.61 -5.08 16.51
CA ALA A 105 -4.89 -3.85 16.20
C ALA A 105 -3.72 -4.13 15.23
N ALA A 106 -2.88 -5.13 15.53
CA ALA A 106 -1.75 -5.50 14.69
C ALA A 106 -2.18 -5.90 13.26
N THR A 107 -3.17 -6.78 13.14
CA THR A 107 -3.71 -7.19 11.82
C THR A 107 -4.40 -6.05 11.06
N THR A 108 -4.89 -5.02 11.75
CA THR A 108 -5.44 -3.81 11.10
C THR A 108 -4.33 -2.95 10.51
N THR A 109 -3.24 -2.76 11.25
CA THR A 109 -2.03 -2.10 10.75
C THR A 109 -1.45 -2.84 9.54
N GLN A 110 -1.32 -4.16 9.61
CA GLN A 110 -0.79 -4.97 8.48
C GLN A 110 -1.64 -4.85 7.21
N ARG A 111 -2.97 -4.83 7.33
CA ARG A 111 -3.87 -4.59 6.19
C ARG A 111 -3.73 -3.19 5.61
N ALA A 112 -3.55 -2.17 6.46
CA ALA A 112 -3.30 -0.81 6.01
C ALA A 112 -1.97 -0.72 5.24
N THR A 113 -0.91 -1.38 5.73
CA THR A 113 0.38 -1.47 5.05
C THR A 113 0.26 -2.17 3.70
N LEU A 114 -0.38 -3.34 3.62
CA LEU A 114 -0.62 -4.04 2.35
C LEU A 114 -1.35 -3.15 1.33
N LYS A 115 -2.41 -2.44 1.78
CA LYS A 115 -3.16 -1.51 0.92
C LYS A 115 -2.27 -0.38 0.42
N ALA A 116 -1.41 0.18 1.26
CA ALA A 116 -0.47 1.23 0.89
C ALA A 116 0.57 0.73 -0.12
N GLU A 117 1.16 -0.45 0.10
CA GLU A 117 2.16 -1.06 -0.78
C GLU A 117 1.56 -1.39 -2.16
N VAL A 118 0.35 -1.96 -2.22
CA VAL A 118 -0.35 -2.22 -3.50
C VAL A 118 -0.70 -0.91 -4.21
N LYS A 119 -1.10 0.13 -3.48
CA LYS A 119 -1.35 1.47 -4.07
C LYS A 119 -0.06 2.05 -4.65
N ALA A 120 1.07 1.92 -3.95
CA ALA A 120 2.38 2.36 -4.42
C ALA A 120 2.81 1.59 -5.67
N ALA A 121 2.66 0.25 -5.70
CA ALA A 121 2.94 -0.57 -6.88
C ALA A 121 2.10 -0.14 -8.09
N LYS A 122 0.81 0.17 -7.89
CA LYS A 122 -0.07 0.68 -8.96
C LYS A 122 0.36 2.06 -9.44
N ALA A 123 0.80 2.94 -8.54
CA ALA A 123 1.32 4.26 -8.90
C ALA A 123 2.62 4.14 -9.71
N ALA A 124 3.55 3.29 -9.29
CA ALA A 124 4.79 2.99 -10.00
C ALA A 124 4.51 2.43 -11.40
N LYS A 125 3.55 1.52 -11.55
CA LYS A 125 3.10 1.01 -12.86
C LYS A 125 2.64 2.14 -13.78
N ARG A 126 1.81 3.06 -13.27
CA ARG A 126 1.31 4.21 -14.05
C ARG A 126 2.44 5.17 -14.42
N ALA A 127 3.37 5.43 -13.50
CA ALA A 127 4.53 6.27 -13.73
C ALA A 127 5.44 5.68 -14.82
N ALA A 128 5.70 4.37 -14.80
CA ALA A 128 6.48 3.68 -15.83
C ALA A 128 5.82 3.80 -17.22
N ILE A 129 4.50 3.60 -17.30
CA ILE A 129 3.76 3.79 -18.56
C ILE A 129 3.89 5.24 -19.05
N LYS A 130 3.70 6.22 -18.17
CA LYS A 130 3.80 7.65 -18.53
C LYS A 130 5.21 8.00 -19.01
N ALA A 131 6.25 7.47 -18.36
CA ALA A 131 7.64 7.70 -18.76
C ALA A 131 7.93 7.15 -20.16
N ILE A 132 7.46 5.94 -20.47
CA ILE A 132 7.63 5.34 -21.80
C ILE A 132 6.89 6.14 -22.87
N LEU A 133 5.64 6.54 -22.61
CA LEU A 133 4.86 7.34 -23.55
C LEU A 133 5.43 8.74 -23.79
N ALA A 134 6.12 9.32 -22.80
CA ALA A 134 6.79 10.61 -22.96
C ALA A 134 8.12 10.52 -23.73
N ALA A 135 8.67 9.31 -23.85
CA ALA A 135 9.92 9.03 -24.56
C ALA A 135 9.70 8.47 -25.98
N ALA A 136 8.45 8.25 -26.37
CA ALA A 136 8.02 7.72 -27.66
C ALA A 136 7.50 8.86 -28.56
#